data_AF-A0A2S7P2D3-F1
#
_entry.id   AF-A0A2S7P2D3-F1
#
_cell.length_a   1.000
_cell.length_b   1.000
_cell.length_c   1.000
_cell.angle_alpha   90.00
_cell.angle_beta   90.00
_cell.angle_gamma   90.00
#
_symmetry.space_group_name_H-M   'P 1'
#
loop_
_entity.id
_entity.type
_entity.pdbx_description
1 polymer ?
#
loop_
_entity_poly.entity_id
_entity_poly.type
_entity_poly.pdbx_seq_one_letter_code
_entity_poly.pdbx_strand_id
1 'polypeptide(L)'
;MEHSRALQGWQSVNSAPRSDVELMFIRHLQEIYPQHKVTRINPQACDVIGFAQAALATAIRDDKAQNHTVKTFKGPKSRLQEESGTLSEDIKFGRWLYQWNENQYIVYQTNYDVPFRPRQRSVYVLSQKAVNHDGELTENDKGRTDALLFAVGKWSSELHDEIYVFDDQAWGKDKTLWESVKNSSWEDVILNPAMKHNLISDVQGFFDNQILYKKLSVPWKRGIILHGVPGNGKTISIKALINSLHIRSPSVPSLYVKSFDGNCHGPKWSIHEIFTHARMMAPCLLIFEDLDSLVTPQTRSYFLNEVDGLESNDGILMVGSTNYLSKLDPSISKRPSRFDRKYHFKLPSEEERRAYCSSASTDDGIVVEKEEMIEEVKDGVAAATDEKVEKKVIPEVDIPAHLKDNELLKAVAVQAKMLLEEMESVDDELAAVTQERNVHNIVGTCAAV
;
A
#
# COMPACT_ATOMS: atom_id res chain seq x y z
N MET A 1 -59.62 6.35 -18.80
CA MET A 1 -59.80 5.10 -18.00
C MET A 1 -58.52 4.27 -17.93
N GLU A 2 -57.88 3.98 -19.06
CA GLU A 2 -56.66 3.15 -19.10
C GLU A 2 -55.47 3.78 -18.36
N HIS A 3 -55.27 5.10 -18.48
CA HIS A 3 -54.21 5.83 -17.78
C HIS A 3 -54.34 5.75 -16.25
N SER A 4 -55.55 5.92 -15.71
CA SER A 4 -55.81 5.80 -14.26
C SER A 4 -55.59 4.37 -13.75
N ARG A 5 -55.87 3.37 -14.58
CA ARG A 5 -55.67 1.95 -14.25
C ARG A 5 -54.18 1.58 -14.27
N ALA A 6 -53.42 2.14 -15.22
CA ALA A 6 -51.96 2.04 -15.25
C ALA A 6 -51.32 2.75 -14.04
N LEU A 7 -51.82 3.94 -13.65
CA LEU A 7 -51.36 4.65 -12.47
C LEU A 7 -51.65 3.88 -11.18
N GLN A 8 -52.85 3.31 -11.02
CA GLN A 8 -53.18 2.45 -9.88
C GLN A 8 -52.33 1.18 -9.82
N GLY A 9 -52.06 0.55 -10.96
CA GLY A 9 -51.16 -0.60 -11.05
C GLY A 9 -49.71 -0.25 -10.73
N TRP A 10 -49.23 0.92 -11.19
CA TRP A 10 -47.91 1.42 -10.82
C TRP A 10 -47.84 1.76 -9.33
N GLN A 11 -48.86 2.44 -8.78
CA GLN A 11 -48.95 2.76 -7.37
C GLN A 11 -48.98 1.49 -6.51
N SER A 12 -49.74 0.45 -6.85
CA SER A 12 -49.77 -0.77 -6.04
C SER A 12 -48.41 -1.48 -5.97
N VAL A 13 -47.65 -1.48 -7.08
CA VAL A 13 -46.29 -2.04 -7.13
C VAL A 13 -45.30 -1.14 -6.36
N ASN A 14 -45.44 0.18 -6.43
CA ASN A 14 -44.53 1.12 -5.76
C ASN A 14 -44.89 1.44 -4.31
N SER A 15 -46.10 1.10 -3.87
CA SER A 15 -46.58 1.23 -2.48
C SER A 15 -46.32 -0.02 -1.65
N ALA A 16 -45.67 -1.04 -2.22
CA ALA A 16 -45.32 -2.25 -1.49
C ALA A 16 -44.48 -1.86 -0.25
N PRO A 17 -44.82 -2.36 0.96
CA PRO A 17 -44.11 -2.02 2.19
C PRO A 17 -42.68 -2.52 2.08
N ARG A 18 -41.74 -1.60 1.85
CA ARG A 18 -40.32 -1.89 1.97
C ARG A 18 -39.95 -1.70 3.43
N SER A 19 -39.55 -2.78 4.09
CA SER A 19 -38.97 -2.70 5.43
C SER A 19 -37.54 -2.18 5.30
N ASP A 20 -37.34 -0.93 5.71
CA ASP A 20 -36.00 -0.46 6.06
C ASP A 20 -35.59 -1.18 7.35
N VAL A 21 -34.76 -2.21 7.20
CA VAL A 21 -34.29 -3.06 8.31
C VAL A 21 -33.65 -2.21 9.40
N GLU A 22 -32.93 -1.16 9.03
CA GLU A 22 -32.22 -0.31 9.97
C GLU A 22 -33.19 0.55 10.77
N LEU A 23 -34.17 1.15 10.09
CA LEU A 23 -35.19 1.97 10.73
C LEU A 23 -36.13 1.14 11.61
N MET A 24 -36.51 -0.07 11.17
CA MET A 24 -37.30 -1.02 11.96
C MET A 24 -36.55 -1.47 13.21
N PHE A 25 -35.26 -1.77 13.07
CA PHE A 25 -34.45 -2.18 14.20
C PHE A 25 -34.26 -1.04 15.22
N ILE A 26 -34.09 0.21 14.77
CA ILE A 26 -34.07 1.39 15.65
C ILE A 26 -35.38 1.47 16.45
N ARG A 27 -36.54 1.30 15.80
CA ARG A 27 -37.84 1.34 16.49
C ARG A 27 -37.96 0.25 17.55
N HIS A 28 -37.56 -0.98 17.23
CA HIS A 28 -37.57 -2.07 18.21
C HIS A 28 -36.61 -1.81 19.38
N LEU A 29 -35.42 -1.25 19.14
CA LEU A 29 -34.52 -0.86 20.22
C LEU A 29 -35.13 0.22 21.11
N GLN A 30 -35.85 1.19 20.54
CA GLN A 30 -36.55 2.23 21.31
C GLN A 30 -37.72 1.67 22.14
N GLU A 31 -38.43 0.65 21.63
CA GLU A 31 -39.50 -0.04 22.35
C GLU A 31 -38.95 -0.87 23.53
N ILE A 32 -37.84 -1.59 23.33
CA ILE A 32 -37.20 -2.41 24.37
C ILE A 32 -36.52 -1.52 25.43
N TYR A 33 -35.92 -0.41 25.00
CA TYR A 33 -35.17 0.50 25.86
C TYR A 33 -35.74 1.93 25.84
N PRO A 34 -36.96 2.16 26.39
CA PRO A 34 -37.61 3.47 26.34
C PRO A 34 -36.83 4.57 27.07
N GLN A 35 -36.04 4.16 28.05
CA GLN A 35 -35.16 5.01 28.87
C GLN A 35 -33.81 5.32 28.21
N HIS A 36 -33.53 4.76 27.01
CA HIS A 36 -32.27 4.99 26.31
C HIS A 36 -32.49 5.78 25.02
N LYS A 37 -31.49 6.59 24.66
CA LYS A 37 -31.36 7.20 23.35
C LYS A 37 -30.63 6.22 22.44
N VAL A 38 -31.20 5.93 21.28
CA VAL A 38 -30.60 5.04 20.27
C VAL A 38 -29.92 5.90 19.21
N THR A 39 -28.60 5.78 19.07
CA THR A 39 -27.82 6.47 18.05
C THR A 39 -27.22 5.45 17.09
N ARG A 40 -27.64 5.49 15.82
CA ARG A 40 -27.01 4.70 14.77
C ARG A 40 -25.71 5.37 14.33
N ILE A 41 -24.68 4.56 14.11
CA ILE A 41 -23.38 5.00 13.60
C ILE A 41 -22.99 4.22 12.35
N ASN A 42 -22.31 4.92 11.43
CA ASN A 42 -21.62 4.30 10.32
C ASN A 42 -20.29 3.71 10.82
N PRO A 43 -20.11 2.38 10.81
CA PRO A 43 -18.91 1.74 11.31
C PRO A 43 -17.64 2.07 10.51
N GLN A 44 -17.76 2.54 9.27
CA GLN A 44 -16.60 2.98 8.48
C GLN A 44 -16.02 4.30 8.97
N ALA A 45 -16.88 5.18 9.50
CA ALA A 45 -16.47 6.48 10.02
C ALA A 45 -16.15 6.44 11.53
N CYS A 46 -16.80 5.55 12.27
CA CYS A 46 -16.65 5.41 13.71
C CYS A 46 -16.63 3.92 14.12
N ASP A 47 -15.43 3.34 14.24
CA ASP A 47 -15.26 1.96 14.69
C ASP A 47 -15.17 1.86 16.21
N VAL A 48 -16.35 1.86 16.85
CA VAL A 48 -16.49 1.75 18.31
C VAL A 48 -15.92 0.43 18.85
N ILE A 49 -16.03 -0.66 18.08
CA ILE A 49 -15.52 -1.96 18.52
C ILE A 49 -13.99 -1.98 18.41
N GLY A 50 -13.42 -1.49 17.31
CA GLY A 50 -11.97 -1.34 17.13
C GLY A 50 -11.35 -0.43 18.20
N PHE A 51 -12.02 0.66 18.55
CA PHE A 51 -11.57 1.57 19.62
C PHE A 51 -11.45 0.87 20.99
N ALA A 52 -12.40 -0.01 21.33
CA ALA A 52 -12.30 -0.82 22.54
C ALA A 52 -11.24 -1.93 22.44
N GLN A 53 -11.05 -2.54 21.27
CA GLN A 53 -9.97 -3.51 21.03
C GLN A 53 -8.58 -2.88 21.18
N ALA A 54 -8.45 -1.59 20.89
CA ALA A 54 -7.25 -0.80 21.16
C ALA A 54 -7.07 -0.43 22.65
N ALA A 55 -7.89 -1.00 23.55
CA ALA A 55 -7.91 -0.74 24.98
C ALA A 55 -8.19 0.73 25.39
N LEU A 56 -8.74 1.55 24.47
CA LEU A 56 -9.16 2.92 24.75
C LEU A 56 -10.57 3.00 25.37
N ALA A 57 -11.31 1.89 25.34
CA ALA A 57 -12.59 1.67 26.01
C ALA A 57 -12.73 0.20 26.40
N THR A 58 -13.69 -0.10 27.26
CA THR A 58 -14.00 -1.49 27.62
C THR A 58 -15.25 -1.93 26.87
N ALA A 59 -15.18 -3.04 26.12
CA ALA A 59 -16.33 -3.65 25.47
C ALA A 59 -16.40 -5.14 25.84
N ILE A 60 -17.38 -5.50 26.66
CA ILE A 60 -17.61 -6.89 27.07
C ILE A 60 -18.77 -7.43 26.25
N ARG A 61 -18.52 -8.51 25.51
CA ARG A 61 -19.56 -9.19 24.75
C ARG A 61 -20.53 -9.86 25.70
N ASP A 62 -21.82 -9.62 25.54
CA ASP A 62 -22.84 -10.26 26.37
C ASP A 62 -23.20 -11.63 25.78
N ASP A 63 -22.47 -12.66 26.18
CA ASP A 63 -22.67 -14.04 25.71
C ASP A 63 -23.98 -14.69 26.22
N LYS A 64 -24.71 -14.04 27.15
CA LYS A 64 -26.04 -14.50 27.59
C LYS A 64 -27.16 -14.07 26.63
N ALA A 65 -26.90 -13.09 25.76
CA ALA A 65 -27.81 -12.73 24.68
C ALA A 65 -27.73 -13.78 23.55
N GLN A 66 -28.85 -14.00 22.83
CA GLN A 66 -28.85 -14.81 21.60
C GLN A 66 -28.06 -14.10 20.49
N ASN A 67 -26.74 -14.04 20.62
CA ASN A 67 -25.84 -13.49 19.62
C ASN A 67 -25.80 -14.44 18.42
N HIS A 68 -25.87 -13.90 17.20
CA HIS A 68 -25.73 -14.68 15.99
C HIS A 68 -24.31 -14.51 15.44
N THR A 69 -23.51 -15.58 15.55
CA THR A 69 -22.12 -15.60 15.09
C THR A 69 -21.93 -16.78 14.17
N VAL A 70 -21.38 -16.52 12.98
CA VAL A 70 -20.93 -17.56 12.07
C VAL A 70 -19.44 -17.76 12.32
N LYS A 71 -19.03 -18.96 12.73
CA LYS A 71 -17.60 -19.29 12.83
C LYS A 71 -17.16 -19.96 11.54
N THR A 72 -16.16 -19.38 10.90
CA THR A 72 -15.60 -19.90 9.65
C THR A 72 -14.14 -20.23 9.87
N PHE A 73 -13.78 -21.49 9.63
CA PHE A 73 -12.39 -21.89 9.58
C PHE A 73 -11.75 -21.29 8.33
N LYS A 74 -10.68 -20.52 8.53
CA LYS A 74 -9.79 -20.05 7.48
C LYS A 74 -8.52 -20.88 7.56
N GLY A 75 -8.23 -21.63 6.50
CA GLY A 75 -6.95 -22.31 6.38
C GLY A 75 -5.77 -21.33 6.45
N PRO A 76 -4.55 -21.82 6.70
CA PRO A 76 -3.37 -20.97 6.77
C PRO A 76 -3.19 -20.18 5.47
N LYS A 77 -2.71 -18.93 5.60
CA LYS A 77 -2.51 -18.03 4.44
C LYS A 77 -1.50 -18.59 3.45
N SER A 78 -0.55 -19.40 3.92
CA SER A 78 0.44 -20.11 3.11
C SER A 78 0.58 -21.55 3.58
N ARG A 79 0.81 -22.47 2.63
CA ARG A 79 1.18 -23.87 2.97
C ARG A 79 2.57 -23.97 3.61
N LEU A 80 3.38 -22.91 3.55
CA LEU A 80 4.70 -22.83 4.18
C LEU A 80 4.64 -22.43 5.65
N GLN A 81 3.48 -21.94 6.12
CA GLN A 81 3.29 -21.65 7.54
C GLN A 81 2.81 -22.94 8.23
N GLU A 82 3.49 -23.37 9.29
CA GLU A 82 3.08 -24.50 10.14
C GLU A 82 1.81 -24.21 10.99
N GLU A 83 1.10 -23.13 10.69
CA GLU A 83 -0.12 -22.77 11.38
C GLU A 83 -1.29 -23.65 10.95
N SER A 84 -2.10 -24.09 11.92
CA SER A 84 -3.28 -24.93 11.67
C SER A 84 -4.47 -24.15 11.09
N GLY A 85 -4.28 -22.90 10.65
CA GLY A 85 -5.35 -21.98 10.28
C GLY A 85 -5.96 -21.27 11.50
N THR A 86 -6.94 -20.40 11.24
CA THR A 86 -7.61 -19.59 12.27
C THR A 86 -9.11 -19.73 12.18
N LEU A 87 -9.77 -19.75 13.34
CA LEU A 87 -11.23 -19.58 13.40
C LEU A 87 -11.53 -18.10 13.33
N SER A 88 -12.17 -17.68 12.24
CA SER A 88 -12.73 -16.34 12.13
C SER A 88 -14.16 -16.33 12.64
N GLU A 89 -14.48 -15.38 13.51
CA GLU A 89 -15.85 -15.13 13.95
C GLU A 89 -16.44 -13.99 13.14
N ASP A 90 -17.53 -14.30 12.45
CA ASP A 90 -18.32 -13.34 11.72
C ASP A 90 -19.60 -13.03 12.50
N ILE A 91 -19.63 -11.86 13.15
CA ILE A 91 -20.72 -11.47 14.03
C ILE A 91 -21.85 -10.89 13.18
N LYS A 92 -22.91 -11.67 12.96
CA LYS A 92 -24.13 -11.24 12.25
C LYS A 92 -25.02 -10.37 13.14
N PHE A 93 -25.11 -10.72 14.41
CA PHE A 93 -25.82 -9.96 15.44
C PHE A 93 -25.08 -10.09 16.76
N GLY A 94 -24.75 -8.96 17.38
CA GLY A 94 -24.06 -8.95 18.66
C GLY A 94 -24.47 -7.79 19.55
N ARG A 95 -24.31 -7.98 20.86
CA ARG A 95 -24.49 -6.96 21.89
C ARG A 95 -23.25 -6.89 22.79
N TRP A 96 -22.84 -5.68 23.12
CA TRP A 96 -21.75 -5.39 24.04
C TRP A 96 -22.20 -4.44 25.15
N LEU A 97 -21.70 -4.70 26.35
CA LEU A 97 -21.67 -3.74 27.44
C LEU A 97 -20.40 -2.92 27.27
N TYR A 98 -20.58 -1.62 27.05
CA TYR A 98 -19.50 -0.73 26.65
C TYR A 98 -19.30 0.35 27.70
N GLN A 99 -18.04 0.64 28.05
CA GLN A 99 -17.71 1.66 29.05
C GLN A 99 -16.57 2.54 28.54
N TRP A 100 -16.77 3.86 28.65
CA TRP A 100 -15.79 4.87 28.29
C TRP A 100 -15.99 6.14 29.12
N ASN A 101 -14.91 6.68 29.69
CA ASN A 101 -14.92 7.87 30.56
C ASN A 101 -16.04 7.83 31.62
N GLU A 102 -16.10 6.73 32.39
CA GLU A 102 -17.10 6.47 33.45
C GLU A 102 -18.56 6.33 32.97
N ASN A 103 -18.85 6.55 31.69
CA ASN A 103 -20.17 6.36 31.11
C ASN A 103 -20.34 4.92 30.61
N GLN A 104 -21.53 4.37 30.82
CA GLN A 104 -21.91 3.04 30.35
C GLN A 104 -22.86 3.17 29.16
N TYR A 105 -22.67 2.29 28.18
CA TYR A 105 -23.44 2.22 26.95
C TYR A 105 -23.78 0.76 26.64
N ILE A 106 -24.86 0.56 25.90
CA ILE A 106 -25.15 -0.73 25.26
C ILE A 106 -24.91 -0.57 23.78
N VAL A 107 -24.03 -1.41 23.21
CA VAL A 107 -23.71 -1.36 21.78
C VAL A 107 -24.29 -2.58 21.10
N TYR A 108 -25.06 -2.37 20.04
CA TYR A 108 -25.51 -3.44 19.14
C TYR A 108 -24.77 -3.33 17.81
N GLN A 109 -24.38 -4.48 17.25
CA GLN A 109 -23.88 -4.58 15.89
C GLN A 109 -24.78 -5.52 15.10
N THR A 110 -25.22 -5.08 13.93
CA THR A 110 -25.94 -5.89 12.97
C THR A 110 -25.16 -5.94 11.66
N ASN A 111 -25.18 -7.11 11.04
CA ASN A 111 -24.47 -7.42 9.83
C ASN A 111 -25.39 -8.30 8.98
N TYR A 112 -25.87 -7.76 7.88
CA TYR A 112 -26.81 -8.46 7.01
C TYR A 112 -26.42 -8.29 5.54
N ASP A 113 -26.72 -9.33 4.77
CA ASP A 113 -26.43 -9.39 3.35
C ASP A 113 -27.64 -8.84 2.59
N VAL A 114 -27.40 -7.89 1.69
CA VAL A 114 -28.44 -7.32 0.84
C VAL A 114 -28.18 -7.78 -0.59
N PRO A 115 -29.18 -8.32 -1.32
CA PRO A 115 -28.99 -8.73 -2.70
C PRO A 115 -28.38 -7.60 -3.54
N PHE A 116 -27.33 -7.92 -4.30
CA PHE A 116 -26.65 -7.00 -5.22
C PHE A 116 -25.98 -5.78 -4.58
N ARG A 117 -25.78 -5.78 -3.25
CA ARG A 117 -24.97 -4.77 -2.56
C ARG A 117 -23.90 -5.41 -1.69
N PRO A 118 -22.80 -4.68 -1.41
CA PRO A 118 -21.89 -5.06 -0.36
C PRO A 118 -22.65 -5.26 0.94
N ARG A 119 -22.15 -6.18 1.76
CA ARG A 119 -22.70 -6.46 3.09
C ARG A 119 -22.87 -5.18 3.90
N GLN A 120 -24.05 -5.02 4.51
CA GLN A 120 -24.36 -3.85 5.31
C GLN A 120 -23.99 -4.13 6.77
N ARG A 121 -23.16 -3.27 7.34
CA ARG A 121 -22.81 -3.27 8.77
C ARG A 121 -23.36 -1.99 9.40
N SER A 122 -24.14 -2.15 10.46
CA SER A 122 -24.67 -1.03 11.24
C SER A 122 -24.37 -1.25 12.72
N VAL A 123 -23.97 -0.18 13.39
CA VAL A 123 -23.72 -0.18 14.84
C VAL A 123 -24.71 0.79 15.48
N TYR A 124 -25.22 0.44 16.65
CA TYR A 124 -26.16 1.23 17.42
C TYR A 124 -25.63 1.40 18.84
N VAL A 125 -25.44 2.64 19.27
CA VAL A 125 -25.02 3.00 20.62
C VAL A 125 -26.25 3.46 21.39
N LEU A 126 -26.51 2.80 22.50
CA LEU A 126 -27.59 3.16 23.41
C LEU A 126 -26.99 3.80 24.65
N SER A 127 -27.36 5.05 24.90
CA SER A 127 -27.02 5.78 26.11
C SER A 127 -28.27 6.02 26.95
N GLN A 128 -28.12 6.04 28.27
CA GLN A 128 -29.24 6.32 29.17
C GLN A 128 -29.66 7.79 29.03
N LYS A 129 -30.96 8.06 28.83
CA LYS A 129 -31.49 9.43 28.74
C LYS A 129 -31.23 10.17 30.05
N ALA A 130 -30.81 11.43 29.96
CA ALA A 130 -30.61 12.27 31.13
C ALA A 130 -31.96 12.61 31.77
N VAL A 131 -32.02 12.55 33.09
CA VAL A 131 -33.23 12.92 33.85
C VAL A 131 -33.11 14.39 34.26
N ASN A 132 -34.12 15.19 33.93
CA ASN A 132 -34.22 16.58 34.37
C ASN A 132 -34.45 16.70 35.88
N HIS A 133 -34.32 17.91 36.42
CA HIS A 133 -34.65 18.21 37.82
C HIS A 133 -36.07 17.78 38.22
N ASP A 134 -36.99 17.73 37.25
CA ASP A 134 -38.40 17.32 37.45
C ASP A 134 -38.65 15.81 37.28
N GLY A 135 -37.60 14.99 37.07
CA GLY A 135 -37.74 13.54 36.89
C GLY A 135 -38.11 13.10 35.46
N GLU A 136 -38.27 14.05 34.53
CA GLU A 136 -38.57 13.75 33.12
C GLU A 136 -37.31 13.37 32.33
N LEU A 137 -37.46 12.40 31.42
CA LEU A 137 -36.39 11.98 30.51
C LEU A 137 -36.20 13.02 29.42
N THR A 138 -34.96 13.47 29.26
CA THR A 138 -34.58 14.37 28.18
C THR A 138 -33.81 13.66 27.09
N GLU A 139 -34.02 14.10 25.85
CA GLU A 139 -33.19 13.70 24.71
C GLU A 139 -31.78 14.31 24.76
N ASN A 140 -31.57 15.27 25.66
CA ASN A 140 -30.35 16.03 25.79
C ASN A 140 -29.38 15.30 26.73
N ASP A 141 -28.86 14.18 26.25
CA ASP A 141 -27.86 13.35 26.90
C ASP A 141 -26.48 14.05 26.95
N LYS A 142 -26.39 15.18 27.66
CA LYS A 142 -25.19 16.00 28.02
C LYS A 142 -23.96 15.86 27.09
N GLY A 143 -24.13 15.81 25.77
CA GLY A 143 -23.06 15.57 24.79
C GLY A 143 -22.22 14.29 25.03
N ARG A 144 -22.64 13.34 25.89
CA ARG A 144 -21.80 12.18 26.29
C ARG A 144 -21.58 11.22 25.13
N THR A 145 -22.65 10.92 24.42
CA THR A 145 -22.60 10.05 23.23
C THR A 145 -21.81 10.74 22.13
N ASP A 146 -22.03 12.04 21.90
CA ASP A 146 -21.30 12.81 20.90
C ASP A 146 -19.80 12.90 21.23
N ALA A 147 -19.43 13.04 22.51
CA ALA A 147 -18.03 13.00 22.96
C ALA A 147 -17.36 11.64 22.70
N LEU A 148 -18.08 10.53 22.95
CA LEU A 148 -17.61 9.20 22.59
C LEU A 148 -17.41 9.09 21.07
N LEU A 149 -18.42 9.50 20.28
CA LEU A 149 -18.36 9.43 18.83
C LEU A 149 -17.25 10.32 18.24
N PHE A 150 -16.99 11.48 18.84
CA PHE A 150 -15.90 12.35 18.44
C PHE A 150 -14.53 11.72 18.72
N ALA A 151 -14.35 11.13 19.92
CA ALA A 151 -13.11 10.44 20.28
C ALA A 151 -12.86 9.20 19.39
N VAL A 152 -13.90 8.39 19.18
CA VAL A 152 -13.84 7.21 18.31
C VAL A 152 -13.61 7.63 16.86
N GLY A 153 -14.33 8.63 16.36
CA GLY A 153 -14.19 9.12 14.98
C GLY A 153 -12.81 9.69 14.70
N LYS A 154 -12.24 10.46 15.65
CA LYS A 154 -10.86 10.94 15.56
C LYS A 154 -9.89 9.76 15.46
N TRP A 155 -9.98 8.80 16.38
CA TRP A 155 -9.13 7.60 16.35
C TRP A 155 -9.35 6.78 15.06
N SER A 156 -10.59 6.60 14.60
CA SER A 156 -10.90 5.90 13.35
C SER A 156 -10.37 6.61 12.11
N SER A 157 -10.14 7.93 12.16
CA SER A 157 -9.54 8.68 11.06
C SER A 157 -8.00 8.57 11.00
N GLU A 158 -7.37 8.15 12.09
CA GLU A 158 -5.92 7.92 12.16
C GLU A 158 -5.57 6.51 11.65
N LEU A 159 -4.38 6.34 11.07
CA LEU A 159 -3.86 5.02 10.67
C LEU A 159 -3.19 4.34 11.86
N HIS A 160 -3.54 3.08 12.13
CA HIS A 160 -2.98 2.28 13.23
C HIS A 160 -2.16 1.12 12.69
N ASP A 161 -0.95 1.41 12.20
CA ASP A 161 -0.10 0.41 11.53
C ASP A 161 -0.82 -0.23 10.33
N GLU A 162 -1.26 0.63 9.43
CA GLU A 162 -2.12 0.32 8.29
C GLU A 162 -1.75 1.22 7.10
N ILE A 163 -2.09 0.77 5.89
CA ILE A 163 -1.98 1.58 4.67
C ILE A 163 -3.37 1.75 4.08
N TYR A 164 -3.72 2.95 3.62
CA TYR A 164 -4.95 3.13 2.86
C TYR A 164 -4.76 2.53 1.47
N VAL A 165 -5.66 1.64 1.07
CA VAL A 165 -5.70 1.01 -0.25
C VAL A 165 -7.00 1.39 -0.94
N PHE A 166 -6.89 1.91 -2.16
CA PHE A 166 -8.04 2.14 -3.02
C PHE A 166 -8.20 0.95 -3.98
N ASP A 167 -9.30 0.21 -3.82
CA ASP A 167 -9.69 -0.93 -4.67
C ASP A 167 -11.21 -1.04 -4.71
N ASP A 168 -11.76 -1.57 -5.82
CA ASP A 168 -13.22 -1.64 -6.08
C ASP A 168 -13.97 -0.36 -5.71
N GLN A 169 -13.39 0.80 -6.09
CA GLN A 169 -13.97 2.13 -5.90
C GLN A 169 -14.17 2.57 -4.45
N ALA A 170 -13.43 2.00 -3.50
CA ALA A 170 -13.47 2.42 -2.11
C ALA A 170 -12.07 2.46 -1.47
N TRP A 171 -11.88 3.40 -0.54
CA TRP A 171 -10.75 3.38 0.36
C TRP A 171 -11.00 2.39 1.50
N GLY A 172 -10.04 1.49 1.72
CA GLY A 172 -9.99 0.61 2.88
C GLY A 172 -8.64 0.73 3.58
N LYS A 173 -8.60 0.42 4.88
CA LYS A 173 -7.33 0.26 5.60
C LYS A 173 -6.87 -1.18 5.49
N ASP A 174 -5.66 -1.39 4.98
CA ASP A 174 -5.09 -2.73 4.78
C ASP A 174 -3.91 -2.98 5.71
N LYS A 175 -4.17 -3.73 6.78
CA LYS A 175 -3.16 -4.21 7.73
C LYS A 175 -2.29 -5.33 7.17
N THR A 176 -2.80 -6.13 6.23
CA THR A 176 -2.02 -7.23 5.64
C THR A 176 -0.95 -6.67 4.71
N LEU A 177 -1.30 -5.64 3.92
CA LEU A 177 -0.32 -4.92 3.11
C LEU A 177 0.74 -4.27 4.01
N TRP A 178 0.32 -3.64 5.11
CA TRP A 178 1.24 -3.06 6.09
C TRP A 178 2.22 -4.08 6.67
N GLU A 179 1.78 -5.29 7.04
CA GLU A 179 2.66 -6.35 7.52
C GLU A 179 3.77 -6.72 6.51
N SER A 180 3.49 -6.60 5.22
CA SER A 180 4.48 -6.84 4.16
C SER A 180 5.44 -5.66 3.93
N VAL A 181 5.13 -4.48 4.48
CA VAL A 181 5.87 -3.22 4.28
C VAL A 181 6.69 -2.86 5.52
N LYS A 182 6.19 -3.12 6.73
CA LYS A 182 6.82 -2.72 8.00
C LYS A 182 8.26 -3.23 8.19
N ASN A 183 8.60 -4.36 7.55
CA ASN A 183 9.94 -4.95 7.60
C ASN A 183 10.82 -4.53 6.42
N SER A 184 10.31 -3.76 5.45
CA SER A 184 11.10 -3.31 4.31
C SER A 184 11.98 -2.12 4.71
N SER A 185 13.29 -2.32 4.73
CA SER A 185 14.29 -1.28 4.94
C SER A 185 14.87 -0.80 3.62
N TRP A 186 15.44 0.41 3.61
CA TRP A 186 16.31 0.81 2.51
C TRP A 186 17.54 -0.10 2.42
N GLU A 187 17.98 -0.72 3.49
CA GLU A 187 19.12 -1.65 3.49
C GLU A 187 18.87 -2.85 2.55
N ASP A 188 17.63 -3.34 2.48
CA ASP A 188 17.22 -4.45 1.61
C ASP A 188 17.15 -4.06 0.13
N VAL A 189 17.17 -2.76 -0.17
CA VAL A 189 17.04 -2.23 -1.53
C VAL A 189 18.42 -2.08 -2.17
N ILE A 190 18.77 -3.04 -3.03
CA ILE A 190 20.02 -2.99 -3.80
C ILE A 190 19.81 -2.11 -5.03
N LEU A 191 20.43 -0.94 -5.01
CA LEU A 191 20.44 0.05 -6.07
C LEU A 191 21.76 0.81 -6.04
N ASN A 192 22.09 1.41 -7.18
CA ASN A 192 23.19 2.35 -7.30
C ASN A 192 23.17 3.35 -6.13
N PRO A 193 24.25 3.47 -5.34
CA PRO A 193 24.25 4.25 -4.11
C PRO A 193 23.85 5.72 -4.32
N ALA A 194 24.29 6.33 -5.42
CA ALA A 194 23.94 7.71 -5.75
C ALA A 194 22.45 7.85 -6.10
N MET A 195 21.91 6.92 -6.89
CA MET A 195 20.48 6.89 -7.23
C MET A 195 19.61 6.73 -5.98
N LYS A 196 19.98 5.79 -5.10
CA LYS A 196 19.29 5.51 -3.83
C LYS A 196 19.29 6.73 -2.92
N HIS A 197 20.46 7.35 -2.74
CA HIS A 197 20.61 8.57 -1.94
C HIS A 197 19.74 9.71 -2.48
N ASN A 198 19.77 9.95 -3.79
CA ASN A 198 18.99 11.01 -4.42
C ASN A 198 17.48 10.78 -4.27
N LEU A 199 16.99 9.55 -4.44
CA LEU A 199 15.59 9.21 -4.28
C LEU A 199 15.12 9.45 -2.84
N ILE A 200 15.89 9.00 -1.85
CA ILE A 200 15.60 9.23 -0.43
C ILE A 200 15.59 10.74 -0.13
N SER A 201 16.61 11.46 -0.59
CA SER A 201 16.75 12.89 -0.35
C SER A 201 15.64 13.72 -1.01
N ASP A 202 15.21 13.37 -2.22
CA ASP A 202 14.12 14.06 -2.91
C ASP A 202 12.79 13.89 -2.15
N VAL A 203 12.52 12.68 -1.64
CA VAL A 203 11.27 12.39 -0.91
C VAL A 203 11.29 13.01 0.49
N GLN A 204 12.32 12.74 1.29
CA GLN A 204 12.43 13.30 2.64
C GLN A 204 12.51 14.83 2.59
N GLY A 205 13.34 15.36 1.68
CA GLY A 205 13.50 16.79 1.46
C GLY A 205 12.21 17.48 1.02
N PHE A 206 11.31 16.81 0.30
CA PHE A 206 10.00 17.38 -0.01
C PHE A 206 9.17 17.65 1.25
N PHE A 207 9.11 16.68 2.18
CA PHE A 207 8.33 16.81 3.41
C PHE A 207 9.01 17.76 4.43
N ASP A 208 10.34 17.81 4.47
CA ASP A 208 11.09 18.72 5.34
C ASP A 208 10.94 20.20 4.96
N ASN A 209 10.74 20.49 3.67
CA ASN A 209 10.87 21.84 3.14
C ASN A 209 9.54 22.57 2.87
N GLN A 210 8.43 22.19 3.53
CA GLN A 210 7.13 22.85 3.38
C GLN A 210 7.21 24.40 3.45
N ILE A 211 7.93 24.91 4.45
CA ILE A 211 8.10 26.35 4.68
C ILE A 211 8.81 27.03 3.50
N LEU A 212 9.78 26.34 2.88
CA LEU A 212 10.52 26.87 1.73
C LEU A 212 9.61 26.98 0.50
N TYR A 213 8.79 25.96 0.21
CA TYR A 213 7.81 26.02 -0.87
C TYR A 213 6.86 27.21 -0.70
N LYS A 214 6.34 27.41 0.52
CA LYS A 214 5.48 28.54 0.85
C LYS A 214 6.19 29.90 0.67
N LYS A 215 7.45 30.02 1.09
CA LYS A 215 8.26 31.24 0.92
C LYS A 215 8.52 31.57 -0.55
N LEU A 216 8.76 30.55 -1.38
CA LEU A 216 9.00 30.71 -2.81
C LEU A 216 7.72 30.88 -3.63
N SER A 217 6.54 30.79 -3.01
CA SER A 217 5.23 30.82 -3.69
C SER A 217 5.12 29.76 -4.80
N VAL A 218 5.74 28.60 -4.59
CA VAL A 218 5.68 27.45 -5.50
C VAL A 218 4.74 26.41 -4.88
N PRO A 219 3.85 25.76 -5.67
CA PRO A 219 2.97 24.70 -5.15
C PRO A 219 3.77 23.60 -4.44
N TRP A 220 3.35 23.23 -3.24
CA TRP A 220 4.01 22.19 -2.45
C TRP A 220 3.51 20.80 -2.88
N LYS A 221 3.74 20.46 -4.15
CA LYS A 221 3.41 19.15 -4.73
C LYS A 221 4.59 18.62 -5.53
N ARG A 222 4.77 17.31 -5.57
CA ARG A 222 5.88 16.66 -6.29
C ARG A 222 5.44 15.34 -6.90
N GLY A 223 6.00 14.98 -8.05
CA GLY A 223 5.72 13.70 -8.69
C GLY A 223 7.00 12.98 -9.11
N ILE A 224 7.13 11.74 -8.68
CA ILE A 224 8.28 10.88 -8.97
C ILE A 224 7.81 9.69 -9.82
N ILE A 225 8.52 9.40 -10.90
CA ILE A 225 8.33 8.17 -11.68
C ILE A 225 9.51 7.23 -11.47
N LEU A 226 9.22 6.01 -11.03
CA LEU A 226 10.14 4.87 -11.02
C LEU A 226 9.89 4.06 -12.30
N HIS A 227 10.85 4.03 -13.22
CA HIS A 227 10.69 3.30 -14.48
C HIS A 227 11.87 2.40 -14.79
N GLY A 228 11.63 1.33 -15.54
CA GLY A 228 12.65 0.36 -15.91
C GLY A 228 12.03 -1.01 -16.15
N VAL A 229 12.82 -1.97 -16.65
CA VAL A 229 12.30 -3.31 -16.93
C VAL A 229 11.80 -4.00 -15.64
N PRO A 230 10.83 -4.94 -15.73
CA PRO A 230 10.32 -5.64 -14.56
C PRO A 230 11.45 -6.37 -13.81
N GLY A 231 11.29 -6.54 -12.48
CA GLY A 231 12.25 -7.26 -11.65
C GLY A 231 13.39 -6.44 -11.02
N ASN A 232 13.62 -5.18 -11.42
CA ASN A 232 14.74 -4.38 -10.89
C ASN A 232 14.42 -3.59 -9.60
N GLY A 233 13.55 -4.09 -8.72
CA GLY A 233 13.38 -3.48 -7.39
C GLY A 233 12.54 -2.19 -7.30
N LYS A 234 11.70 -1.88 -8.29
CA LYS A 234 10.76 -0.73 -8.20
C LYS A 234 9.79 -0.86 -7.02
N THR A 235 9.12 -2.02 -6.90
CA THR A 235 8.12 -2.27 -5.85
C THR A 235 8.76 -2.31 -4.45
N ILE A 236 9.91 -2.97 -4.27
CA ILE A 236 10.61 -2.98 -2.97
C ILE A 236 11.07 -1.58 -2.55
N SER A 237 11.47 -0.73 -3.51
CA SER A 237 11.79 0.69 -3.24
C SER A 237 10.56 1.47 -2.75
N ILE A 238 9.38 1.21 -3.31
CA ILE A 238 8.12 1.81 -2.84
C ILE A 238 7.81 1.35 -1.41
N LYS A 239 7.99 0.06 -1.09
CA LYS A 239 7.79 -0.43 0.28
C LYS A 239 8.75 0.23 1.27
N ALA A 240 10.03 0.33 0.93
CA ALA A 240 11.02 1.02 1.75
C ALA A 240 10.68 2.52 1.95
N LEU A 241 10.15 3.19 0.91
CA LEU A 241 9.65 4.56 1.00
C LEU A 241 8.50 4.69 2.00
N ILE A 242 7.48 3.82 1.89
CA ILE A 242 6.33 3.82 2.81
C ILE A 242 6.80 3.65 4.25
N ASN A 243 7.65 2.66 4.51
CA ASN A 243 8.13 2.38 5.86
C ASN A 243 8.98 3.55 6.41
N SER A 244 9.89 4.09 5.59
CA SER A 244 10.73 5.24 5.96
C SER A 244 9.91 6.48 6.30
N LEU A 245 8.79 6.71 5.62
CA LEU A 245 7.87 7.82 5.89
C LEU A 245 6.96 7.56 7.10
N HIS A 246 6.63 6.31 7.40
CA HIS A 246 5.87 5.94 8.60
C HIS A 246 6.67 6.17 9.89
N ILE A 247 7.94 5.77 9.89
CA ILE A 247 8.85 5.86 11.06
C ILE A 247 9.29 7.32 11.33
N ARG A 248 9.19 8.20 10.33
CA ARG A 248 9.51 9.63 10.44
C ARG A 248 8.68 10.32 11.54
N SER A 249 9.19 11.42 12.08
CA SER A 249 8.46 12.32 12.98
C SER A 249 8.39 13.74 12.40
N PRO A 250 7.21 14.27 12.01
CA PRO A 250 5.90 13.60 12.02
C PRO A 250 5.81 12.48 10.97
N SER A 251 5.03 11.46 11.28
CA SER A 251 4.73 10.35 10.36
C SER A 251 3.90 10.85 9.18
N VAL A 252 4.15 10.29 8.00
CA VAL A 252 3.46 10.66 6.76
C VAL A 252 2.63 9.46 6.27
N PRO A 253 1.28 9.59 6.21
CA PRO A 253 0.42 8.52 5.72
C PRO A 253 0.69 8.19 4.26
N SER A 254 0.57 6.90 3.93
CA SER A 254 0.71 6.40 2.56
C SER A 254 -0.63 5.90 2.03
N LEU A 255 -0.95 6.29 0.80
CA LEU A 255 -2.17 5.97 0.07
C LEU A 255 -1.79 5.17 -1.17
N TYR A 256 -2.21 3.92 -1.24
CA TYR A 256 -1.89 3.00 -2.34
C TYR A 256 -3.10 2.79 -3.26
N VAL A 257 -2.94 3.06 -4.54
CA VAL A 257 -4.00 2.88 -5.54
C VAL A 257 -3.74 1.61 -6.33
N LYS A 258 -4.66 0.65 -6.22
CA LYS A 258 -4.58 -0.63 -6.93
C LYS A 258 -5.32 -0.63 -8.25
N SER A 259 -6.48 0.03 -8.32
CA SER A 259 -7.33 0.06 -9.51
C SER A 259 -8.20 1.31 -9.54
N PHE A 260 -8.54 1.80 -10.74
CA PHE A 260 -9.61 2.79 -10.94
C PHE A 260 -10.97 2.13 -11.21
N ASP A 261 -11.00 0.84 -11.50
CA ASP A 261 -12.19 0.12 -11.90
C ASP A 261 -12.95 -0.45 -10.70
N GLY A 262 -14.25 -0.65 -10.88
CA GLY A 262 -15.17 -1.21 -9.90
C GLY A 262 -16.59 -1.25 -10.47
N ASN A 263 -17.51 -1.83 -9.71
CA ASN A 263 -18.83 -2.17 -10.24
C ASN A 263 -19.86 -1.03 -10.18
N CYS A 264 -19.61 0.02 -9.39
CA CYS A 264 -20.65 1.00 -9.03
C CYS A 264 -20.60 2.29 -9.85
N HIS A 265 -19.40 2.80 -10.12
CA HIS A 265 -19.13 4.09 -10.74
C HIS A 265 -18.17 3.93 -11.93
N GLY A 266 -17.95 5.02 -12.68
CA GLY A 266 -16.94 5.03 -13.74
C GLY A 266 -15.55 5.40 -13.20
N PRO A 267 -14.46 5.06 -13.90
CA PRO A 267 -13.09 5.31 -13.43
C PRO A 267 -12.76 6.80 -13.23
N LYS A 268 -13.52 7.71 -13.86
CA LYS A 268 -13.40 9.16 -13.64
C LYS A 268 -13.77 9.57 -12.23
N TRP A 269 -14.80 8.94 -11.66
CA TRP A 269 -15.21 9.17 -10.27
C TRP A 269 -14.12 8.65 -9.33
N SER A 270 -13.58 7.47 -9.59
CA SER A 270 -12.48 6.89 -8.81
C SER A 270 -11.27 7.82 -8.73
N ILE A 271 -10.85 8.37 -9.86
CA ILE A 271 -9.74 9.33 -9.91
C ILE A 271 -10.06 10.56 -9.05
N HIS A 272 -11.27 11.11 -9.17
CA HIS A 272 -11.67 12.25 -8.35
C HIS A 272 -11.63 11.94 -6.84
N GLU A 273 -12.22 10.82 -6.41
CA GLU A 273 -12.24 10.40 -5.01
C GLU A 273 -10.85 10.10 -4.45
N ILE A 274 -9.95 9.54 -5.26
CA ILE A 274 -8.56 9.29 -4.86
C ILE A 274 -7.88 10.61 -4.51
N PHE A 275 -8.00 11.62 -5.36
CA PHE A 275 -7.38 12.92 -5.12
C PHE A 275 -8.08 13.70 -3.99
N THR A 276 -9.40 13.63 -3.88
CA THR A 276 -10.15 14.20 -2.75
C THR A 276 -9.67 13.62 -1.42
N HIS A 277 -9.49 12.30 -1.34
CA HIS A 277 -8.96 11.66 -0.13
C HIS A 277 -7.49 12.03 0.13
N ALA A 278 -6.66 12.09 -0.90
CA ALA A 278 -5.28 12.53 -0.77
C ALA A 278 -5.15 13.97 -0.25
N ARG A 279 -6.03 14.88 -0.68
CA ARG A 279 -6.08 16.26 -0.16
C ARG A 279 -6.47 16.31 1.31
N MET A 280 -7.40 15.47 1.76
CA MET A 280 -7.77 15.37 3.18
C MET A 280 -6.64 14.81 4.05
N MET A 281 -5.83 13.91 3.50
CA MET A 281 -4.72 13.25 4.21
C MET A 281 -3.38 13.97 4.09
N ALA A 282 -3.33 15.10 3.37
CA ALA A 282 -2.10 15.85 3.17
C ALA A 282 -1.53 16.37 4.51
N PRO A 283 -0.20 16.25 4.76
CA PRO A 283 0.82 15.75 3.85
C PRO A 283 0.83 14.22 3.72
N CYS A 284 0.88 13.69 2.50
CA CYS A 284 0.80 12.25 2.26
C CYS A 284 1.65 11.79 1.06
N LEU A 285 1.97 10.50 1.05
CA LEU A 285 2.52 9.78 -0.11
C LEU A 285 1.38 9.10 -0.87
N LEU A 286 1.15 9.48 -2.14
CA LEU A 286 0.14 8.87 -3.02
C LEU A 286 0.83 7.98 -4.07
N ILE A 287 0.49 6.70 -4.10
CA ILE A 287 1.21 5.68 -4.86
C ILE A 287 0.32 5.12 -5.96
N PHE A 288 0.85 5.14 -7.18
CA PHE A 288 0.26 4.53 -8.36
C PHE A 288 1.22 3.46 -8.90
N GLU A 289 0.99 2.20 -8.58
CA GLU A 289 1.78 1.10 -9.14
C GLU A 289 1.26 0.75 -10.54
N ASP A 290 2.18 0.45 -11.47
CA ASP A 290 1.87 0.17 -12.88
C ASP A 290 0.98 1.23 -13.52
N LEU A 291 1.46 2.48 -13.50
CA LEU A 291 0.75 3.65 -14.02
C LEU A 291 0.32 3.49 -15.48
N ASP A 292 1.07 2.72 -16.29
CA ASP A 292 0.72 2.41 -17.67
C ASP A 292 -0.50 1.48 -17.81
N SER A 293 -0.83 0.71 -16.76
CA SER A 293 -2.05 -0.08 -16.67
C SER A 293 -3.21 0.75 -16.11
N LEU A 294 -2.95 1.62 -15.12
CA LEU A 294 -3.99 2.46 -14.49
C LEU A 294 -4.50 3.57 -15.42
N VAL A 295 -3.58 4.26 -16.10
CA VAL A 295 -3.93 5.44 -16.91
C VAL A 295 -4.13 5.05 -18.37
N THR A 296 -5.39 4.78 -18.73
CA THR A 296 -5.81 4.46 -20.10
C THR A 296 -6.09 5.73 -20.91
N PRO A 297 -6.16 5.66 -22.25
CA PRO A 297 -6.49 6.81 -23.09
C PRO A 297 -7.79 7.53 -22.71
N GLN A 298 -8.77 6.80 -22.15
CA GLN A 298 -10.08 7.30 -21.75
C GLN A 298 -10.05 8.03 -20.40
N THR A 299 -9.17 7.63 -19.48
CA THR A 299 -9.06 8.22 -18.13
C THR A 299 -7.96 9.28 -18.03
N ARG A 300 -7.01 9.26 -18.97
CA ARG A 300 -5.84 10.15 -19.03
C ARG A 300 -6.14 11.62 -18.81
N SER A 301 -7.10 12.20 -19.54
CA SER A 301 -7.39 13.64 -19.40
C SER A 301 -7.89 13.99 -18.01
N TYR A 302 -8.71 13.13 -17.41
CA TYR A 302 -9.21 13.30 -16.05
C TYR A 302 -8.10 13.17 -15.01
N PHE A 303 -7.26 12.14 -15.14
CA PHE A 303 -6.08 11.97 -14.28
C PHE A 303 -5.16 13.19 -14.35
N LEU A 304 -4.87 13.69 -15.54
CA LEU A 304 -4.02 14.85 -15.73
C LEU A 304 -4.61 16.15 -15.15
N ASN A 305 -5.93 16.32 -15.23
CA ASN A 305 -6.61 17.46 -14.64
C ASN A 305 -6.50 17.45 -13.11
N GLU A 306 -6.65 16.27 -12.48
CA GLU A 306 -6.49 16.13 -11.03
C GLU A 306 -5.03 16.31 -10.58
N VAL A 307 -4.05 15.84 -11.36
CA VAL A 307 -2.60 16.04 -11.10
C VAL A 307 -2.19 17.51 -11.25
N ASP A 308 -2.72 18.21 -12.26
CA ASP A 308 -2.47 19.64 -12.44
C ASP A 308 -3.11 20.45 -11.32
N GLY A 309 -4.31 20.04 -10.90
CA GLY A 309 -5.04 20.61 -9.77
C GLY A 309 -5.61 21.99 -10.07
N LEU A 310 -6.91 22.07 -10.38
CA LEU A 310 -7.66 23.32 -10.14
C LEU A 310 -7.85 23.55 -8.63
N GLU A 311 -7.90 22.46 -7.86
CA GLU A 311 -7.85 22.45 -6.40
C GLU A 311 -6.39 22.30 -5.92
N SER A 312 -6.08 22.80 -4.71
CA SER A 312 -4.71 22.72 -4.19
C SER A 312 -4.34 21.28 -3.82
N ASN A 313 -3.30 20.76 -4.48
CA ASN A 313 -2.67 19.47 -4.15
C ASN A 313 -1.45 19.66 -3.22
N ASP A 314 -1.44 20.72 -2.41
CA ASP A 314 -0.34 21.00 -1.47
C ASP A 314 -0.18 19.85 -0.45
N GLY A 315 1.06 19.46 -0.21
CA GLY A 315 1.43 18.36 0.68
C GLY A 315 1.37 16.97 0.05
N ILE A 316 0.97 16.84 -1.21
CA ILE A 316 0.88 15.54 -1.89
C ILE A 316 2.17 15.26 -2.66
N LEU A 317 2.87 14.18 -2.29
CA LEU A 317 3.93 13.58 -3.09
C LEU A 317 3.38 12.35 -3.81
N MET A 318 3.41 12.36 -5.14
CA MET A 318 2.98 11.21 -5.95
C MET A 318 4.19 10.36 -6.34
N VAL A 319 4.09 9.04 -6.19
CA VAL A 319 5.04 8.07 -6.76
C VAL A 319 4.29 7.18 -7.73
N GLY A 320 4.70 7.21 -8.99
CA GLY A 320 4.23 6.29 -10.02
C GLY A 320 5.31 5.27 -10.36
N SER A 321 4.98 3.99 -10.51
CA SER A 321 5.87 3.02 -11.16
C SER A 321 5.37 2.66 -12.56
N THR A 322 6.29 2.33 -13.47
CA THR A 322 5.94 1.83 -14.81
C THR A 322 7.04 0.94 -15.36
N ASN A 323 6.66 -0.07 -16.15
CA ASN A 323 7.63 -0.86 -16.91
C ASN A 323 7.99 -0.20 -18.25
N TYR A 324 7.11 0.66 -18.77
CA TYR A 324 7.26 1.25 -20.10
C TYR A 324 7.00 2.76 -20.08
N LEU A 325 8.04 3.54 -19.81
CA LEU A 325 7.94 5.01 -19.83
C LEU A 325 7.43 5.55 -21.19
N SER A 326 7.71 4.85 -22.29
CA SER A 326 7.23 5.20 -23.64
C SER A 326 5.72 5.01 -23.84
N LYS A 327 5.06 4.17 -23.04
CA LYS A 327 3.59 4.00 -23.08
C LYS A 327 2.87 5.09 -22.31
N LEU A 328 3.55 5.75 -21.37
CA LEU A 328 2.98 6.89 -20.66
C LEU A 328 2.84 8.09 -21.59
N ASP A 329 1.75 8.83 -21.39
CA ASP A 329 1.48 10.04 -22.17
C ASP A 329 2.67 11.02 -22.07
N PRO A 330 3.09 11.66 -23.18
CA PRO A 330 4.15 12.66 -23.17
C PRO A 330 3.88 13.81 -22.18
N SER A 331 2.63 14.12 -21.87
CA SER A 331 2.26 15.16 -20.92
C SER A 331 2.42 14.71 -19.46
N ILE A 332 2.43 13.40 -19.17
CA ILE A 332 2.79 12.83 -17.86
C ILE A 332 4.31 12.81 -17.73
N SER A 333 5.00 12.33 -18.77
CA SER A 333 6.44 12.12 -18.73
C SER A 333 7.27 13.38 -18.98
N LYS A 334 6.86 14.31 -19.85
CA LYS A 334 7.71 15.44 -20.26
C LYS A 334 7.43 16.75 -19.50
N ARG A 335 6.28 16.87 -18.81
CA ARG A 335 5.90 18.13 -18.15
C ARG A 335 6.42 18.20 -16.71
N PRO A 336 7.33 19.14 -16.39
CA PRO A 336 7.94 19.24 -15.05
C PRO A 336 6.99 19.67 -13.93
N SER A 337 5.73 20.01 -14.21
CA SER A 337 4.76 20.40 -13.17
C SER A 337 3.96 19.22 -12.60
N ARG A 338 4.15 18.02 -13.15
CA ARG A 338 3.39 16.80 -12.83
C ARG A 338 4.28 15.76 -12.20
N PHE A 339 5.09 15.08 -13.03
CA PHE A 339 6.12 14.14 -12.61
C PHE A 339 7.49 14.68 -13.01
N ASP A 340 8.06 15.46 -12.09
CA ASP A 340 9.25 16.26 -12.30
C ASP A 340 10.54 15.46 -12.09
N ARG A 341 10.49 14.39 -11.29
CA ARG A 341 11.63 13.48 -11.08
C ARG A 341 11.39 12.12 -11.72
N LYS A 342 12.45 11.57 -12.31
CA LYS A 342 12.44 10.24 -12.93
C LYS A 342 13.66 9.46 -12.50
N TYR A 343 13.41 8.25 -12.03
CA TYR A 343 14.42 7.32 -11.58
C TYR A 343 14.37 6.10 -12.50
N HIS A 344 15.44 5.94 -13.30
CA HIS A 344 15.58 4.82 -14.22
C HIS A 344 16.27 3.65 -13.53
N PHE A 345 15.50 2.62 -13.22
CA PHE A 345 15.96 1.33 -12.71
C PHE A 345 16.52 0.53 -13.89
N LYS A 346 17.83 0.68 -14.09
CA LYS A 346 18.58 -0.07 -15.11
C LYS A 346 18.74 -1.53 -14.68
N LEU A 347 19.23 -2.35 -15.61
CA LEU A 347 19.76 -3.66 -15.25
C LEU A 347 20.89 -3.48 -14.22
N PRO A 348 20.97 -4.36 -13.21
CA PRO A 348 21.96 -4.25 -12.16
C PRO A 348 23.36 -4.41 -12.73
N SER A 349 24.28 -3.55 -12.30
CA SER A 349 25.72 -3.66 -12.50
C SER A 349 26.30 -4.92 -11.84
N GLU A 350 27.55 -5.25 -12.17
CA GLU A 350 28.22 -6.39 -11.52
C GLU A 350 28.26 -6.25 -10.01
N GLU A 351 28.55 -5.06 -9.49
CA GLU A 351 28.58 -4.78 -8.06
C GLU A 351 27.20 -5.00 -7.40
N GLU A 352 26.12 -4.51 -8.02
CA GLU A 352 24.75 -4.71 -7.53
C GLU A 352 24.36 -6.20 -7.57
N ARG A 353 24.78 -6.94 -8.59
CA ARG A 353 24.55 -8.39 -8.67
C ARG A 353 25.33 -9.14 -7.58
N ARG A 354 26.61 -8.80 -7.35
CA ARG A 354 27.41 -9.37 -6.24
C ARG A 354 26.76 -9.10 -4.89
N ALA A 355 26.26 -7.87 -4.67
CA ALA A 355 25.52 -7.51 -3.46
C ALA A 355 24.24 -8.35 -3.30
N TYR A 356 23.47 -8.55 -4.37
CA TYR A 356 22.25 -9.35 -4.36
C TYR A 356 22.50 -10.82 -4.03
N CYS A 357 23.52 -11.43 -4.65
CA CYS A 357 23.91 -12.79 -4.33
C CYS A 357 24.39 -12.92 -2.87
N SER A 358 25.13 -11.94 -2.38
CA SER A 358 25.62 -11.92 -0.98
C SER A 358 24.48 -11.83 0.02
N SER A 359 23.47 -10.96 -0.23
CA SER A 359 22.30 -10.83 0.65
C SER A 359 21.36 -12.04 0.60
N ALA A 360 21.27 -12.72 -0.54
CA ALA A 360 20.47 -13.93 -0.69
C ALA A 360 21.10 -15.14 0.02
N SER A 361 22.44 -15.17 0.13
CA SER A 361 23.18 -16.29 0.73
C SER A 361 23.04 -16.37 2.26
N THR A 362 22.75 -15.24 2.92
CA THR A 362 22.58 -15.15 4.37
C THR A 362 21.27 -15.74 4.91
N ASP A 363 20.22 -15.89 4.09
CA ASP A 363 18.90 -16.36 4.56
C ASP A 363 18.74 -17.90 4.45
N ASP A 364 19.53 -18.56 3.58
CA ASP A 364 19.45 -20.01 3.30
C ASP A 364 20.64 -20.84 3.86
N GLY A 365 21.49 -20.25 4.70
CA GLY A 365 22.66 -20.96 5.27
C GLY A 365 23.76 -21.28 4.26
N ILE A 366 23.81 -20.54 3.14
CA ILE A 366 24.86 -20.68 2.13
C ILE A 366 26.07 -19.85 2.58
N VAL A 367 27.06 -20.52 3.15
CA VAL A 367 28.35 -19.92 3.52
C VAL A 367 29.18 -19.75 2.25
N VAL A 368 29.41 -18.50 1.83
CA VAL A 368 30.45 -18.19 0.85
C VAL A 368 31.78 -18.07 1.62
N GLU A 369 32.61 -19.10 1.57
CA GLU A 369 33.97 -19.03 2.14
C GLU A 369 34.79 -18.00 1.35
N LYS A 370 35.36 -17.03 2.05
CA LYS A 370 36.42 -16.17 1.53
C LYS A 370 37.75 -16.92 1.67
N GLU A 371 38.31 -17.42 0.58
CA GLU A 371 39.73 -17.81 0.59
C GLU A 371 40.62 -16.56 0.50
N GLU A 372 41.30 -16.24 1.61
CA GLU A 372 42.47 -15.37 1.59
C GLU A 372 43.69 -16.18 1.10
N MET A 373 44.28 -15.82 -0.04
CA MET A 373 45.58 -16.39 -0.44
C MET A 373 46.73 -15.60 0.20
N ILE A 374 47.56 -16.34 0.96
CA ILE A 374 48.83 -15.90 1.55
C ILE A 374 49.92 -15.92 0.46
N GLU A 375 50.60 -14.79 0.23
CA GLU A 375 51.78 -14.69 -0.64
C GLU A 375 53.01 -15.33 0.03
N GLU A 376 53.55 -16.41 -0.56
CA GLU A 376 54.92 -16.85 -0.30
C GLU A 376 55.89 -16.06 -1.20
N VAL A 377 56.73 -15.24 -0.57
CA VAL A 377 57.77 -14.44 -1.22
C VAL A 377 58.91 -15.34 -1.72
N LYS A 378 59.20 -15.31 -3.02
CA LYS A 378 60.52 -15.66 -3.56
C LYS A 378 61.00 -14.60 -4.54
N ASP A 379 62.23 -14.14 -4.29
CA ASP A 379 62.99 -13.10 -4.97
C ASP A 379 63.02 -13.22 -6.50
N GLY A 380 62.92 -12.07 -7.19
CA GLY A 380 63.40 -11.93 -8.58
C GLY A 380 62.65 -10.92 -9.44
N VAL A 381 63.22 -9.72 -9.56
CA VAL A 381 62.85 -8.58 -10.42
C VAL A 381 62.34 -8.93 -11.83
N ALA A 382 61.13 -8.45 -12.18
CA ALA A 382 60.83 -7.72 -13.43
C ALA A 382 59.37 -7.24 -13.45
N ALA A 383 59.18 -5.96 -13.76
CA ALA A 383 57.87 -5.32 -13.87
C ALA A 383 57.09 -5.80 -15.11
N ALA A 384 55.88 -6.30 -14.89
CA ALA A 384 54.78 -6.35 -15.85
C ALA A 384 53.46 -6.29 -15.05
N THR A 385 52.49 -5.55 -15.57
CA THR A 385 51.16 -5.34 -14.98
C THR A 385 50.37 -6.65 -14.95
N ASP A 386 50.21 -7.25 -13.78
CA ASP A 386 49.35 -8.42 -13.56
C ASP A 386 47.88 -7.98 -13.41
N GLU A 387 47.07 -8.21 -14.45
CA GLU A 387 45.61 -8.25 -14.34
C GLU A 387 45.21 -9.54 -13.59
N LYS A 388 44.65 -9.40 -12.39
CA LYS A 388 44.00 -10.50 -11.66
C LYS A 388 42.75 -10.96 -12.42
N VAL A 389 42.84 -12.10 -13.10
CA VAL A 389 41.67 -12.81 -13.64
C VAL A 389 41.06 -13.66 -12.50
N GLU A 390 40.02 -13.14 -11.84
CA GLU A 390 39.15 -13.93 -10.96
C GLU A 390 38.37 -14.93 -11.82
N LYS A 391 38.72 -16.22 -11.78
CA LYS A 391 37.87 -17.26 -12.37
C LYS A 391 36.59 -17.40 -11.55
N LYS A 392 35.46 -17.01 -12.12
CA LYS A 392 34.12 -17.14 -11.53
C LYS A 392 33.75 -18.62 -11.49
N VAL A 393 33.57 -19.17 -10.28
CA VAL A 393 33.11 -20.57 -10.09
C VAL A 393 31.65 -20.53 -9.64
N ILE A 394 30.82 -21.41 -10.22
CA ILE A 394 29.44 -21.60 -9.77
C ILE A 394 29.50 -22.20 -8.35
N PRO A 395 28.89 -21.58 -7.33
CA PRO A 395 28.90 -22.15 -5.98
C PRO A 395 28.22 -23.52 -6.00
N GLU A 396 28.90 -24.51 -5.42
CA GLU A 396 28.41 -25.88 -5.36
C GLU A 396 27.25 -25.95 -4.34
N VAL A 397 26.02 -26.05 -4.85
CA VAL A 397 24.83 -26.20 -4.00
C VAL A 397 24.71 -27.67 -3.61
N ASP A 398 24.68 -27.98 -2.31
CA ASP A 398 24.49 -29.35 -1.82
C ASP A 398 23.04 -29.79 -2.05
N ILE A 399 22.77 -30.34 -3.25
CA ILE A 399 21.47 -30.87 -3.60
C ILE A 399 21.33 -32.26 -2.96
N PRO A 400 20.32 -32.51 -2.10
CA PRO A 400 20.08 -33.82 -1.50
C PRO A 400 20.05 -34.93 -2.57
N ALA A 401 20.65 -36.09 -2.29
CA ALA A 401 20.87 -37.15 -3.28
C ALA A 401 19.60 -37.58 -4.06
N HIS A 402 18.42 -37.49 -3.45
CA HIS A 402 17.13 -37.83 -4.06
C HIS A 402 16.60 -36.77 -5.05
N LEU A 403 17.18 -35.56 -5.05
CA LEU A 403 16.82 -34.46 -5.95
C LEU A 403 17.87 -34.22 -7.04
N LYS A 404 19.05 -34.86 -6.98
CA LYS A 404 20.12 -34.72 -7.98
C LYS A 404 19.69 -35.13 -9.39
N ASP A 405 18.71 -36.03 -9.51
CA ASP A 405 18.18 -36.47 -10.80
C ASP A 405 16.97 -35.69 -11.31
N ASN A 406 16.53 -34.65 -10.59
CA ASN A 406 15.38 -33.85 -10.98
C ASN A 406 15.69 -33.02 -12.24
N GLU A 407 14.94 -33.25 -13.31
CA GLU A 407 15.12 -32.56 -14.60
C GLU A 407 14.94 -31.04 -14.50
N LEU A 408 14.09 -30.54 -13.59
CA LEU A 408 13.93 -29.10 -13.36
C LEU A 408 15.16 -28.49 -12.69
N LEU A 409 15.77 -29.18 -11.72
CA LEU A 409 17.01 -28.71 -11.09
C LEU A 409 18.18 -28.75 -12.08
N LYS A 410 18.24 -29.78 -12.94
CA LYS A 410 19.18 -29.84 -14.06
C LYS A 410 18.96 -28.68 -15.04
N ALA A 411 17.71 -28.37 -15.40
CA ALA A 411 17.39 -27.25 -16.29
C ALA A 411 17.72 -25.88 -15.68
N VAL A 412 17.44 -25.68 -14.38
CA VAL A 412 17.78 -24.45 -13.65
C VAL A 412 19.30 -24.29 -13.51
N ALA A 413 20.04 -25.36 -13.23
CA ALA A 413 21.50 -25.35 -13.20
C ALA A 413 22.09 -25.06 -14.58
N VAL A 414 21.51 -25.63 -15.65
CA VAL A 414 21.91 -25.32 -17.04
C VAL A 414 21.58 -23.87 -17.39
N GLN A 415 20.43 -23.32 -17.00
CA GLN A 415 20.10 -21.91 -17.21
C GLN A 415 21.04 -20.98 -16.44
N ALA A 416 21.36 -21.30 -15.18
CA ALA A 416 22.33 -20.54 -14.40
C ALA A 416 23.72 -20.57 -15.03
N LYS A 417 24.12 -21.73 -15.59
CA LYS A 417 25.38 -21.88 -16.32
C LYS A 417 25.39 -21.13 -17.65
N MET A 418 24.31 -21.17 -18.42
CA MET A 418 24.15 -20.41 -19.67
C MET A 418 24.18 -18.90 -19.40
N LEU A 419 23.53 -18.44 -18.33
CA LEU A 419 23.61 -17.05 -17.88
C LEU A 419 25.05 -16.66 -17.52
N LEU A 420 25.82 -17.56 -16.88
CA LEU A 420 27.23 -17.33 -16.58
C LEU A 420 28.12 -17.30 -17.84
N GLU A 421 27.86 -18.18 -18.81
CA GLU A 421 28.59 -18.23 -20.09
C GLU A 421 28.27 -17.01 -20.97
N GLU A 422 27.00 -16.56 -21.00
CA GLU A 422 26.62 -15.28 -21.61
C GLU A 422 27.32 -14.10 -20.92
N MET A 423 27.47 -14.15 -19.59
CA MET A 423 28.21 -13.15 -18.82
C MET A 423 29.70 -13.09 -19.18
N GLU A 424 30.34 -14.22 -19.49
CA GLU A 424 31.75 -14.26 -19.94
C GLU A 424 31.90 -13.75 -21.39
N SER A 425 30.97 -14.09 -22.29
CA SER A 425 31.03 -13.63 -23.69
C SER A 425 30.84 -12.11 -23.87
N VAL A 426 30.08 -11.47 -22.98
CA VAL A 426 29.85 -10.02 -23.01
C VAL A 426 31.09 -9.26 -22.49
N ASP A 427 31.83 -9.84 -21.54
CA ASP A 427 33.11 -9.27 -21.07
C ASP A 427 34.19 -9.31 -22.18
N ASP A 428 34.23 -10.37 -23.00
CA ASP A 428 35.13 -10.49 -24.16
C ASP A 428 34.78 -9.50 -25.30
N GLU A 429 33.49 -9.29 -25.60
CA GLU A 429 33.06 -8.28 -26.57
C GLU A 429 33.32 -6.84 -26.08
N LEU A 430 33.13 -6.56 -24.78
CA LEU A 430 33.45 -5.24 -24.21
C LEU A 430 34.96 -4.97 -24.20
N ALA A 431 35.79 -5.99 -23.92
CA ALA A 431 37.24 -5.89 -23.98
C ALA A 431 37.74 -5.60 -25.41
N ALA A 432 37.15 -6.26 -26.42
CA ALA A 432 37.47 -6.04 -27.84
C ALA A 432 37.10 -4.61 -28.31
N VAL A 433 35.93 -4.09 -27.92
CA VAL A 433 35.49 -2.72 -28.26
C VAL A 433 36.34 -1.65 -27.55
N THR A 434 36.87 -1.96 -26.36
CA THR A 434 37.72 -1.03 -25.60
C THR A 434 39.16 -0.98 -26.15
N GLN A 435 39.67 -2.09 -26.72
CA GLN A 435 40.92 -2.09 -27.48
C GLN A 435 40.82 -1.28 -28.78
N GLU A 436 39.73 -1.40 -29.56
CA GLU A 436 39.57 -0.63 -30.81
C GLU A 436 39.50 0.89 -30.60
N ARG A 437 38.89 1.34 -29.47
CA ARG A 437 38.83 2.77 -29.13
C ARG A 437 40.16 3.36 -28.65
N ASN A 438 41.05 2.56 -28.07
CA ASN A 438 42.37 3.03 -27.63
C ASN A 438 43.38 3.15 -28.79
N VAL A 439 43.13 2.52 -29.94
CA VAL A 439 43.99 2.67 -31.13
C VAL A 439 43.66 3.94 -31.93
N HIS A 440 42.45 4.50 -31.81
CA HIS A 440 42.00 5.66 -32.61
C HIS A 440 42.22 7.04 -31.96
N ASN A 441 42.80 7.13 -30.75
CA ASN A 441 43.02 8.40 -30.05
C ASN A 441 44.50 8.86 -29.98
N ILE A 442 45.38 8.32 -30.83
CA ILE A 442 46.77 8.79 -30.99
C ILE A 442 47.09 9.07 -32.46
N VAL A 443 46.29 9.89 -33.16
CA VAL A 443 46.78 10.66 -34.33
C VAL A 443 45.91 11.91 -34.54
N GLY A 444 46.51 13.11 -34.51
CA GLY A 444 46.07 14.21 -35.36
C GLY A 444 45.41 15.42 -34.71
N THR A 445 46.22 16.30 -34.13
CA THR A 445 46.04 17.76 -34.26
C THR A 445 46.13 18.17 -35.73
N CYS A 446 45.10 18.82 -36.31
CA CYS A 446 45.24 19.95 -37.25
C CYS A 446 43.91 20.51 -37.80
N ALA A 447 43.84 21.84 -37.82
CA ALA A 447 43.19 22.74 -38.79
C ALA A 447 41.67 23.02 -38.77
N ALA A 448 41.41 24.34 -38.71
CA ALA A 448 40.23 25.14 -39.01
C ALA A 448 39.42 24.72 -40.26
N VAL A 449 38.09 24.92 -40.24
CA VAL A 449 37.31 26.12 -40.66
C VAL A 449 35.90 25.99 -40.09
#